data_AF-A0A239IWL9-F1
#
_entry.id   AF-A0A239IWL9-F1
#
_cell.length_a   1.000
_cell.length_b   1.000
_cell.length_c   1.000
_cell.angle_alpha   90.00
_cell.angle_beta   90.00
_cell.angle_gamma   90.00
#
_symmetry.space_group_name_H-M   'P 1'
#
loop_
_entity.id
_entity.type
_entity.pdbx_description
1 polymer ?
#
loop_
_entity_poly.entity_id
_entity_poly.type
_entity_poly.pdbx_seq_one_letter_code
_entity_poly.pdbx_strand_id
1 'polypeptide(L)'
;MSSQPYPDAIDVSLVGSYPAVVWNGGGYVWDEVLEYRVWCHPKGGAPDEHEGNDYYYAYASYAEAVAASKRIEGAEEPVALIRQLEYLAEDEPGEYQHIKDVRLTEWPVEFLTRPKRTADTILAFLSSDAPANRLDILRGLAGRGE
;
A
#
# COMPACT_ATOMS: atom_id res chain seq x y z
N MET A 1 19.71 6.03 -15.63
CA MET A 1 19.49 5.94 -14.17
C MET A 1 18.23 5.13 -14.00
N SER A 2 18.33 3.92 -13.44
CA SER A 2 17.22 2.98 -13.36
C SER A 2 16.12 3.59 -12.50
N SER A 3 15.04 4.08 -13.12
CA SER A 3 13.82 4.47 -12.41
C SER A 3 13.25 3.21 -11.77
N GLN A 4 13.47 3.03 -10.46
CA GLN A 4 12.67 2.07 -9.72
C GLN A 4 11.21 2.57 -9.74
N PRO A 5 10.22 1.72 -10.06
CA PRO A 5 8.85 2.17 -10.28
C PRO A 5 8.13 2.64 -9.01
N TYR A 6 8.65 2.29 -7.83
CA TYR A 6 8.02 2.53 -6.54
C TYR A 6 9.04 3.08 -5.52
N PRO A 7 8.61 3.88 -4.53
CA PRO A 7 9.49 4.46 -3.53
C PRO A 7 9.93 3.44 -2.47
N ASP A 8 11.19 3.51 -2.07
CA ASP A 8 11.69 2.70 -0.95
C ASP A 8 11.01 3.02 0.38
N ALA A 9 11.17 2.11 1.34
CA ALA A 9 10.77 2.29 2.73
C ALA A 9 11.35 3.58 3.31
N ILE A 10 10.50 4.34 4.01
CA ILE A 10 10.88 5.64 4.59
C ILE A 10 11.96 5.52 5.67
N ASP A 11 12.00 4.38 6.36
CA ASP A 11 13.00 4.07 7.38
C ASP A 11 13.40 2.59 7.30
N VAL A 12 14.57 2.34 6.72
CA VAL A 12 15.13 0.98 6.55
C VAL A 12 15.36 0.29 7.89
N SER A 13 15.60 1.04 8.98
CA SER A 13 15.88 0.45 10.29
C SER A 13 14.63 -0.15 10.97
N LEU A 14 13.44 0.20 10.49
CA LEU A 14 12.15 -0.30 11.00
C LEU A 14 11.57 -1.43 10.14
N VAL A 15 12.17 -1.76 9.00
CA VAL A 15 11.73 -2.87 8.15
C VAL A 15 11.78 -4.18 8.94
N GLY A 16 10.67 -4.92 8.93
CA GLY A 16 10.45 -6.15 9.69
C GLY A 16 9.94 -5.94 11.13
N SER A 17 9.80 -4.70 11.60
CA SER A 17 9.34 -4.40 12.97
C SER A 17 7.84 -4.12 13.07
N TYR A 18 7.17 -3.90 11.95
CA TYR A 18 5.74 -3.58 11.91
C TYR A 18 4.89 -4.85 12.15
N PRO A 19 3.68 -4.71 12.75
CA PRO A 19 2.83 -5.86 13.03
C PRO A 19 2.40 -6.58 11.75
N ALA A 20 2.36 -7.91 11.79
CA ALA A 20 1.89 -8.74 10.67
C ALA A 20 0.44 -8.42 10.30
N VAL A 21 -0.44 -8.36 11.30
CA VAL A 21 -1.86 -8.07 11.13
C VAL A 21 -2.09 -6.56 11.12
N VAL A 22 -2.57 -6.05 9.99
CA VAL A 22 -2.87 -4.63 9.78
C VAL A 22 -4.29 -4.45 9.28
N TRP A 23 -4.73 -3.19 9.10
CA TRP A 23 -6.09 -2.90 8.68
C TRP A 23 -6.37 -3.48 7.28
N ASN A 24 -7.55 -4.09 7.10
CA ASN A 24 -7.98 -4.61 5.81
C ASN A 24 -8.72 -3.50 5.02
N GLY A 25 -8.47 -3.45 3.71
CA GLY A 25 -9.03 -2.41 2.83
C GLY A 25 -8.09 -1.23 2.70
N GLY A 26 -7.33 -1.23 1.59
CA GLY A 26 -6.29 -0.25 1.33
C GLY A 26 -6.75 1.22 1.33
N GLY A 27 -8.03 1.49 1.06
CA GLY A 27 -8.50 2.86 0.87
C GLY A 27 -7.90 3.49 -0.41
N TYR A 28 -7.84 4.82 -0.42
CA TYR A 28 -7.68 5.58 -1.66
C TYR A 28 -6.39 6.41 -1.76
N VAL A 29 -5.74 6.67 -0.62
CA VAL A 29 -4.59 7.57 -0.50
C VAL A 29 -3.47 6.87 0.26
N TRP A 30 -2.24 7.36 0.15
CA TRP A 30 -1.11 6.83 0.91
C TRP A 30 -0.16 7.96 1.29
N ASP A 31 0.52 7.82 2.42
CA ASP A 31 1.49 8.80 2.91
C ASP A 31 2.91 8.27 2.80
N GLU A 32 3.19 7.03 3.17
CA GLU A 32 4.56 6.51 3.14
C GLU A 32 4.58 5.00 2.93
N VAL A 33 5.61 4.51 2.25
CA VAL A 33 5.94 3.09 2.23
C VAL A 33 6.77 2.79 3.47
N LEU A 34 6.36 1.78 4.22
CA LEU A 34 7.02 1.34 5.44
C LEU A 34 7.92 0.13 5.20
N GLU A 35 7.43 -0.82 4.42
CA GLU A 35 8.15 -2.03 3.99
C GLU A 35 7.41 -2.71 2.84
N TYR A 36 8.12 -3.54 2.08
CA TYR A 36 7.54 -4.47 1.12
C TYR A 36 7.48 -5.85 1.73
N ARG A 37 6.32 -6.50 1.69
CA ARG A 37 6.10 -7.83 2.28
C ARG A 37 5.92 -8.85 1.18
N VAL A 38 6.66 -9.94 1.29
CA VAL A 38 6.48 -11.14 0.47
C VAL A 38 5.88 -12.20 1.37
N TRP A 39 4.58 -12.43 1.25
CA TRP A 39 3.88 -13.46 2.00
C TRP A 39 4.25 -14.85 1.47
N CYS A 40 4.39 -15.80 2.37
CA CYS A 40 4.84 -17.17 2.11
C CYS A 40 3.86 -18.14 2.76
N HIS A 41 3.40 -19.11 1.98
CA HIS A 41 2.39 -20.07 2.39
C HIS A 41 2.97 -21.48 2.38
N PRO A 42 3.23 -22.12 3.54
CA PRO A 42 3.71 -23.49 3.58
C PRO A 42 2.80 -24.47 2.83
N LYS A 43 1.48 -24.23 2.87
CA LYS A 43 0.49 -24.99 2.09
C LYS A 43 0.64 -24.84 0.57
N GLY A 44 1.26 -23.74 0.13
CA GLY A 44 1.58 -23.46 -1.26
C GLY A 44 2.99 -23.91 -1.68
N GLY A 45 3.73 -24.60 -0.80
CA GLY A 45 5.08 -25.09 -1.09
C GLY A 45 6.21 -24.27 -0.48
N ALA A 46 5.91 -23.21 0.28
CA ALA A 46 6.94 -22.48 1.01
C ALA A 46 7.54 -23.33 2.14
N PRO A 47 8.79 -23.05 2.56
CA PRO A 47 9.38 -23.66 3.73
C PRO A 47 8.48 -23.55 4.96
N ASP A 48 8.33 -24.64 5.70
CA ASP A 48 7.56 -24.64 6.94
C ASP A 48 8.41 -24.14 8.11
N GLU A 49 8.62 -22.82 8.16
CA GLU A 49 9.41 -22.15 9.21
C GLU A 49 8.58 -21.85 10.46
N HIS A 50 7.25 -21.90 10.34
CA HIS A 50 6.31 -21.42 11.35
C HIS A 50 5.17 -22.41 11.65
N GLU A 51 5.45 -23.72 11.64
CA GLU A 51 4.50 -24.78 12.02
C GLU A 51 3.17 -24.72 11.25
N GLY A 52 3.26 -24.51 9.94
CA GLY A 52 2.15 -24.45 9.00
C GLY A 52 1.46 -23.10 8.93
N ASN A 53 1.92 -22.09 9.66
CA ASN A 53 1.39 -20.73 9.60
C ASN A 53 2.00 -19.94 8.44
N ASP A 54 1.20 -19.05 7.87
CA ASP A 54 1.68 -18.08 6.89
C ASP A 54 2.61 -17.06 7.57
N TYR A 55 3.63 -16.63 6.82
CA TYR A 55 4.64 -15.69 7.29
C TYR A 55 5.06 -14.78 6.14
N TYR A 56 5.85 -13.75 6.43
CA TYR A 56 6.39 -12.89 5.39
C TYR A 56 7.84 -12.51 5.64
N TYR A 57 8.53 -12.22 4.55
CA TYR A 57 9.79 -11.48 4.59
C TYR A 57 9.55 -10.01 4.24
N ALA A 58 10.16 -9.12 5.01
CA ALA A 58 10.07 -7.68 4.83
C ALA A 58 11.33 -7.14 4.14
N TYR A 59 11.14 -6.21 3.19
CA TYR A 59 12.20 -5.62 2.40
C TYR A 59 12.04 -4.10 2.34
N ALA A 60 13.17 -3.40 2.21
CA ALA A 60 13.19 -1.94 2.09
C ALA A 60 12.80 -1.47 0.68
N SER A 61 13.11 -2.27 -0.35
CA SER A 61 12.84 -1.92 -1.74
C SER A 61 11.97 -2.96 -2.45
N TYR A 62 11.17 -2.50 -3.41
CA TYR A 62 10.38 -3.41 -4.26
C TYR A 62 11.27 -4.36 -5.05
N ALA A 63 12.44 -3.89 -5.50
CA ALA A 63 13.38 -4.67 -6.30
C ALA A 63 13.89 -5.90 -5.53
N GLU A 64 14.17 -5.76 -4.24
CA GLU A 64 14.55 -6.89 -3.39
C GLU A 64 13.38 -7.84 -3.15
N ALA A 65 12.19 -7.28 -2.85
CA ALA A 65 10.99 -8.07 -2.58
C ALA A 65 10.58 -8.94 -3.79
N VAL A 66 10.56 -8.37 -5.00
CA VAL A 66 10.22 -9.13 -6.22
C VAL A 66 11.30 -10.15 -6.59
N ALA A 67 12.57 -9.88 -6.28
CA ALA A 67 13.63 -10.86 -6.47
C ALA A 67 13.53 -12.02 -5.47
N ALA A 68 13.00 -11.78 -4.28
CA ALA A 68 12.71 -12.83 -3.29
C ALA A 68 11.49 -13.66 -3.68
N SER A 69 10.36 -13.05 -4.03
CA SER A 69 9.12 -13.77 -4.37
C SER A 69 9.31 -14.75 -5.53
N LYS A 70 10.13 -14.38 -6.52
CA LYS A 70 10.45 -15.25 -7.67
C LYS A 70 11.35 -16.45 -7.33
N ARG A 71 12.03 -16.43 -6.18
CA ARG A 71 12.96 -17.48 -5.74
C ARG A 71 12.35 -18.42 -4.71
N ILE A 72 11.37 -17.95 -3.96
CA ILE A 72 10.75 -18.70 -2.86
C ILE A 72 9.51 -19.40 -3.42
N GLU A 73 9.50 -20.73 -3.41
CA GLU A 73 8.32 -21.51 -3.76
C GLU A 73 7.19 -21.20 -2.77
N GLY A 74 5.94 -21.13 -3.25
CA GLY A 74 4.80 -20.78 -2.40
C GLY A 74 4.75 -19.33 -1.88
N ALA A 75 5.61 -18.44 -2.38
CA ALA A 75 5.56 -17.01 -2.10
C ALA A 75 4.60 -16.26 -3.03
N GLU A 76 3.93 -15.24 -2.50
CA GLU A 76 3.08 -14.32 -3.26
C GLU A 76 3.88 -13.17 -3.90
N GLU A 77 3.24 -12.45 -4.82
CA GLU A 77 3.77 -11.17 -5.28
C GLU A 77 3.84 -10.17 -4.13
N PRO A 78 4.87 -9.31 -4.09
CA PRO A 78 5.05 -8.40 -2.98
C PRO A 78 3.93 -7.37 -2.89
N VAL A 79 3.50 -7.09 -1.66
CA VAL A 79 2.62 -5.97 -1.32
C VAL A 79 3.43 -4.90 -0.58
N ALA A 80 2.97 -3.66 -0.64
CA ALA A 80 3.57 -2.57 0.13
C ALA A 80 2.76 -2.35 1.41
N LEU A 81 3.41 -2.45 2.57
CA LEU A 81 2.87 -1.89 3.79
C LEU A 81 3.01 -0.37 3.72
N ILE A 82 1.89 0.32 3.83
CA ILE A 82 1.85 1.78 3.82
C ILE A 82 1.34 2.35 5.13
N ARG A 83 1.78 3.57 5.43
CA ARG A 83 1.19 4.44 6.42
C ARG A 83 0.18 5.37 5.75
N GLN A 84 -0.96 5.55 6.39
CA GLN A 84 -1.91 6.61 6.11
C GLN A 84 -2.01 7.46 7.37
N LEU A 85 -1.67 8.74 7.27
CA LEU A 85 -1.82 9.70 8.38
C LEU A 85 -3.27 10.17 8.50
N GLU A 86 -3.96 10.20 7.37
CA GLU A 86 -5.38 10.49 7.23
C GLU A 86 -5.90 9.67 6.04
N TYR A 87 -7.16 9.25 6.06
CA TYR A 87 -7.72 8.41 5.01
C TYR A 87 -9.18 8.72 4.72
N LEU A 88 -9.65 8.19 3.59
CA LEU A 88 -11.06 8.17 3.22
C LEU A 88 -11.63 6.80 3.59
N ALA A 89 -12.63 6.79 4.48
CA ALA A 89 -13.50 5.66 4.68
C ALA A 89 -14.65 5.72 3.66
N GLU A 90 -15.10 4.56 3.20
CA GLU A 90 -16.25 4.40 2.33
C GLU A 90 -17.07 3.24 2.87
N ASP A 91 -18.00 3.56 3.78
CA ASP A 91 -18.87 2.55 4.40
C ASP A 91 -19.94 2.07 3.40
N GLU A 92 -20.45 3.02 2.59
CA GLU A 92 -21.34 2.75 1.46
C GLU A 92 -20.73 3.28 0.16
N PRO A 93 -20.90 2.59 -0.99
CA PRO A 93 -20.33 3.03 -2.26
C PRO A 93 -20.70 4.47 -2.60
N GLY A 94 -19.69 5.32 -2.76
CA GLY A 94 -19.84 6.75 -3.05
C GLY A 94 -19.98 7.65 -1.82
N GLU A 95 -20.12 7.09 -0.62
CA GLU A 95 -20.19 7.83 0.65
C GLU A 95 -18.82 7.89 1.33
N TYR A 96 -18.08 8.96 1.04
CA TYR A 96 -16.72 9.13 1.53
C TYR A 96 -16.66 9.98 2.80
N GLN A 97 -16.01 9.46 3.83
CA GLN A 97 -15.78 10.14 5.10
C GLN A 97 -14.28 10.37 5.32
N HIS A 98 -13.90 11.60 5.72
CA HIS A 98 -12.53 11.93 6.08
C HIS A 98 -12.23 11.49 7.51
N ILE A 99 -11.33 10.53 7.65
CA ILE A 99 -10.83 10.10 8.95
C ILE A 99 -9.42 10.67 9.18
N LYS A 100 -9.26 11.39 10.29
CA LYS A 100 -7.99 12.00 10.73
C LYS A 100 -7.33 11.15 11.80
N ASP A 101 -7.00 9.92 11.44
CA ASP A 101 -6.29 9.00 12.31
C ASP A 101 -5.27 8.19 11.53
N VAL A 102 -4.21 7.76 12.22
CA VAL A 102 -3.10 7.02 11.62
C VAL A 102 -3.46 5.54 11.52
N ARG A 103 -3.29 4.95 10.35
CA ARG A 103 -3.39 3.49 10.18
C ARG A 103 -2.34 2.92 9.26
N LEU A 104 -2.11 1.62 9.43
CA LEU A 104 -1.28 0.80 8.56
C LEU A 104 -2.16 -0.12 7.72
N THR A 105 -1.84 -0.28 6.45
CA THR A 105 -2.56 -1.19 5.54
C THR A 105 -1.61 -1.69 4.46
N GLU A 106 -1.91 -2.87 3.92
CA GLU A 106 -1.20 -3.41 2.76
C GLU A 106 -1.87 -2.97 1.46
N TRP A 107 -1.05 -2.58 0.48
CA TRP A 107 -1.44 -2.18 -0.86
C TRP A 107 -0.79 -3.06 -1.92
N PRO A 108 -1.52 -3.41 -2.99
CA PRO A 108 -0.89 -3.78 -4.25
C PRO A 108 0.09 -2.68 -4.67
N VAL A 109 1.32 -3.05 -5.02
CA VAL A 109 2.39 -2.08 -5.31
C VAL A 109 2.03 -1.12 -6.43
N GLU A 110 1.18 -1.55 -7.37
CA GLU A 110 0.67 -0.73 -8.47
C GLU A 110 -0.05 0.52 -7.97
N PHE A 111 -0.68 0.46 -6.78
CA PHE A 111 -1.38 1.60 -6.20
C PHE A 111 -0.41 2.69 -5.70
N LEU A 112 0.88 2.39 -5.55
CA LEU A 112 1.90 3.41 -5.24
C LEU A 112 2.15 4.37 -6.42
N THR A 113 1.67 4.04 -7.63
CA THR A 113 1.67 4.97 -8.76
C THR A 113 0.61 6.07 -8.63
N ARG A 114 -0.38 5.88 -7.74
CA ARG A 114 -1.37 6.91 -7.42
C ARG A 114 -0.69 8.12 -6.78
N PRO A 115 -1.23 9.34 -6.98
CA PRO A 115 -0.70 10.52 -6.33
C PRO A 115 -0.57 10.35 -4.81
N LYS A 116 0.62 10.64 -4.29
CA LYS A 116 0.88 10.67 -2.85
C LYS A 116 -0.04 11.71 -2.18
N ARG A 117 -0.58 11.39 -1.00
CA ARG A 117 -1.45 12.31 -0.25
C ARG A 117 -0.69 13.60 0.09
N THR A 118 -1.36 14.72 -0.09
CA THR A 118 -0.97 16.03 0.45
C THR A 118 -2.03 16.52 1.44
N ALA A 119 -1.76 17.62 2.12
CA ALA A 119 -2.75 18.27 3.00
C ALA A 119 -4.07 18.60 2.26
N ASP A 120 -4.00 18.82 0.94
CA ASP A 120 -5.16 19.18 0.12
C ASP A 120 -5.86 17.99 -0.53
N THR A 121 -5.25 16.79 -0.59
CA THR A 121 -5.79 15.66 -1.38
C THR A 121 -7.21 15.28 -0.96
N ILE A 122 -7.43 15.08 0.34
CA ILE A 122 -8.75 14.65 0.87
C ILE A 122 -9.74 15.83 0.83
N LEU A 123 -9.28 17.04 1.19
CA LEU A 123 -10.12 18.23 1.18
C LEU A 123 -10.64 18.56 -0.23
N ALA A 124 -9.76 18.50 -1.23
CA ALA A 124 -10.13 18.73 -2.63
C ALA A 124 -11.09 17.65 -3.14
N PHE A 125 -10.93 16.40 -2.69
CA PHE A 125 -11.83 15.30 -3.08
C PHE A 125 -13.24 15.46 -2.50
N LEU A 126 -13.35 15.93 -1.25
CA LEU A 126 -14.64 16.12 -0.57
C LEU A 126 -15.29 17.49 -0.82
N SER A 127 -14.61 18.39 -1.51
CA SER A 127 -15.14 19.72 -1.84
C SER A 127 -16.45 19.65 -2.64
N SER A 128 -17.33 20.61 -2.44
CA SER A 128 -18.52 20.82 -3.28
C SER A 128 -18.16 21.13 -4.74
N ASP A 129 -16.97 21.68 -4.97
CA ASP A 129 -16.39 21.98 -6.29
C ASP A 129 -15.51 20.84 -6.82
N ALA A 130 -15.50 19.67 -6.17
CA ALA A 130 -14.73 18.53 -6.66
C ALA A 130 -15.24 18.13 -8.06
N PRO A 131 -14.34 17.89 -9.03
CA PRO A 131 -14.76 17.52 -10.37
C PRO A 131 -15.45 16.15 -10.37
N ALA A 132 -16.33 15.91 -11.35
CA ALA A 132 -17.08 14.65 -11.44
C ALA A 132 -16.16 13.40 -11.52
N ASN A 133 -14.96 13.55 -12.10
CA ASN A 133 -13.94 12.51 -12.19
C ASN A 133 -12.96 12.48 -10.99
N ARG A 134 -13.32 13.06 -9.84
CA ARG A 134 -12.46 13.12 -8.62
C ARG A 134 -11.88 11.79 -8.20
N LEU A 135 -12.61 10.69 -8.40
CA LEU A 135 -12.15 9.34 -8.04
C LEU A 135 -11.04 8.85 -8.98
N ASP A 136 -11.16 9.12 -10.27
CA ASP A 136 -10.13 8.78 -11.26
C ASP A 136 -8.86 9.60 -11.04
N ILE A 137 -9.01 10.88 -10.68
CA ILE A 137 -7.89 11.72 -10.26
C ILE A 137 -7.19 11.14 -9.04
N LEU A 138 -7.95 10.72 -8.03
CA LEU A 138 -7.41 10.10 -6.81
C LEU A 138 -6.69 8.77 -7.08
N ARG A 139 -7.18 8.02 -8.08
CA ARG A 139 -6.58 6.77 -8.56
C ARG A 139 -5.45 6.99 -9.57
N GLY A 140 -5.09 8.23 -9.89
CA GLY A 140 -4.04 8.53 -10.88
C GLY A 140 -4.40 8.14 -12.32
N LEU A 141 -5.68 7.89 -12.61
CA LEU A 141 -6.18 7.49 -13.93
C LEU A 141 -6.50 8.71 -14.82
N ALA A 142 -6.66 9.88 -14.22
CA ALA A 142 -6.92 11.14 -14.91
C ALA A 142 -6.12 12.29 -14.27
N GLY A 143 -5.78 13.32 -15.06
CA GLY A 143 -5.34 14.60 -14.52
C GLY A 143 -6.49 15.35 -13.86
N ARG A 144 -6.20 16.29 -12.94
CA ARG A 144 -7.17 17.35 -12.59
C ARG A 144 -7.51 18.04 -13.91
N GLY A 145 -8.75 17.84 -14.38
CA GLY A 145 -9.11 18.10 -15.78
C GLY A 145 -8.76 19.49 -16.28
N GLU A 146 -8.57 19.57 -17.59
CA GLU A 146 -8.87 20.78 -18.38
C GLU A 146 -10.33 21.21 -18.20
#